data_AF-A0A150Q4J8-F1
#
_entry.id   AF-A0A150Q4J8-F1
#
_cell.length_a   1.000
_cell.length_b   1.000
_cell.length_c   1.000
_cell.angle_alpha   90.00
_cell.angle_beta   90.00
_cell.angle_gamma   90.00
#
_symmetry.space_group_name_H-M   'P 1'
#
loop_
_entity.id
_entity.type
_entity.pdbx_description
1 polymer ?
#
loop_
_entity_poly.entity_id
_entity_poly.type
_entity_poly.pdbx_seq_one_letter_code
_entity_poly.pdbx_strand_id
1 'polypeptide(L)' 'MARTPRGDGLSIDVLGAHYQVGRATAARWLAGAREALREFTRAELVAKLGLTESQYASLARLIQGRLDVSVASLLRE' A
#
# COMPACT_ATOMS: atom_id res chain seq x y z
N MET A 1 -8.39 -26.95 -10.17
CA MET A 1 -6.99 -26.45 -10.05
C MET A 1 -6.98 -25.12 -10.80
N ALA A 2 -6.72 -23.93 -10.24
CA ALA A 2 -5.76 -23.55 -9.22
C ALA A 2 -6.26 -22.40 -8.31
N ARG A 3 -5.64 -22.33 -7.13
CA ARG A 3 -5.77 -21.40 -5.99
C ARG A 3 -6.23 -19.97 -6.33
N THR A 4 -7.32 -19.54 -5.71
CA THR A 4 -7.60 -18.14 -5.39
C THR A 4 -6.56 -17.66 -4.36
N PRO A 5 -5.76 -16.60 -4.64
CA PRO A 5 -4.88 -16.04 -3.63
C PRO A 5 -5.77 -15.31 -2.61
N ARG A 6 -5.76 -15.81 -1.38
CA ARG A 6 -6.22 -15.08 -0.20
C ARG A 6 -5.08 -14.15 0.22
N GLY A 7 -5.37 -12.86 0.32
CA GLY A 7 -4.42 -11.85 0.76
C GLY A 7 -3.91 -10.99 -0.38
N ASP A 8 -3.91 -9.69 -0.14
CA ASP A 8 -3.34 -8.61 -0.93
C ASP A 8 -4.25 -8.07 -2.04
N GLY A 9 -4.63 -6.80 -1.84
CA GLY A 9 -5.66 -6.09 -2.58
C GLY A 9 -5.54 -6.17 -4.10
N LEU A 10 -6.69 -6.07 -4.77
CA LEU A 10 -6.87 -6.01 -6.23
C LEU A 10 -5.68 -6.65 -6.97
N SER A 11 -5.69 -7.98 -7.07
CA SER A 11 -4.63 -8.70 -7.78
C SER A 11 -4.33 -8.02 -9.12
N ILE A 12 -3.05 -7.90 -9.48
CA ILE A 12 -2.60 -7.22 -10.71
C ILE A 12 -3.36 -7.75 -11.94
N ASP A 13 -3.73 -9.03 -11.91
CA ASP A 13 -4.53 -9.68 -12.95
C ASP A 13 -5.97 -9.12 -13.03
N VAL A 14 -6.58 -8.75 -11.90
CA VAL A 14 -7.90 -8.08 -11.83
C VAL A 14 -7.80 -6.65 -12.33
N LEU A 15 -6.77 -5.90 -11.94
CA LEU A 15 -6.53 -4.54 -12.46
C LEU A 15 -6.28 -4.58 -13.98
N GLY A 16 -5.48 -5.52 -14.46
CA GLY A 16 -5.22 -5.69 -15.89
C GLY A 16 -6.50 -5.99 -16.68
N ALA A 17 -7.33 -6.90 -16.18
CA ALA A 17 -8.61 -7.23 -16.80
C ALA A 17 -9.60 -6.05 -16.79
N HIS A 18 -9.71 -5.34 -15.66
CA HIS A 18 -10.66 -4.24 -15.49
C HIS A 18 -10.31 -3.00 -16.32
N TYR A 19 -9.02 -2.65 -16.40
CA TYR A 19 -8.54 -1.50 -17.16
C TYR A 19 -8.08 -1.85 -18.59
N GLN A 20 -8.25 -3.12 -19.00
CA GLN A 20 -7.79 -3.63 -20.30
C GLN A 20 -6.31 -3.34 -20.59
N VAL A 21 -5.46 -3.45 -19.58
CA VAL A 21 -4.01 -3.25 -19.70
C VAL A 21 -3.26 -4.56 -19.42
N GLY A 22 -2.10 -4.72 -20.04
CA GLY A 22 -1.23 -5.86 -19.77
C GLY A 22 -0.79 -5.91 -18.30
N ARG A 23 -0.53 -7.12 -17.78
CA ARG A 23 -0.07 -7.38 -16.40
C ARG A 23 1.12 -6.50 -16.01
N ALA A 24 2.07 -6.29 -16.93
CA ALA A 24 3.23 -5.42 -16.69
C ALA A 24 2.84 -3.95 -16.47
N THR A 25 1.86 -3.44 -17.22
CA THR A 25 1.33 -2.09 -17.08
C THR A 25 0.56 -1.94 -15.78
N ALA A 26 -0.33 -2.89 -15.46
CA ALA A 26 -1.06 -2.92 -14.19
C ALA A 26 -0.11 -2.98 -12.98
N ALA A 27 0.96 -3.78 -13.06
CA ALA A 27 1.97 -3.87 -12.01
C ALA A 27 2.69 -2.52 -11.80
N ARG A 28 3.08 -1.85 -12.90
CA ARG A 28 3.71 -0.52 -12.83
C ARG A 28 2.78 0.54 -12.24
N TRP A 29 1.50 0.52 -12.61
CA TRP A 29 0.51 1.44 -12.06
C TRP A 29 0.28 1.20 -10.57
N LEU A 30 0.14 -0.05 -10.15
CA LEU A 30 -0.03 -0.40 -8.75
C LEU A 30 1.19 -0.03 -7.91
N ALA A 31 2.40 -0.25 -8.44
CA ALA A 31 3.63 0.18 -7.79
C ALA A 31 3.68 1.70 -7.63
N GLY A 32 3.37 2.46 -8.69
CA GLY A 32 3.33 3.92 -8.64
C GLY A 32 2.26 4.46 -7.68
N ALA A 33 1.07 3.85 -7.65
CA ALA A 33 0.01 4.22 -6.72
C ALA A 33 0.41 3.95 -5.25
N ARG A 34 1.07 2.82 -4.98
CA ARG A 34 1.61 2.49 -3.64
C ARG A 34 2.69 3.47 -3.20
N GLU A 35 3.58 3.86 -4.11
CA GLU A 35 4.61 4.85 -3.84
C GLU A 35 4.03 6.23 -3.57
N ALA A 36 3.10 6.69 -4.41
CA ALA A 36 2.40 7.96 -4.22
C ALA A 36 1.65 8.00 -2.89
N LEU A 37 0.96 6.92 -2.52
CA LEU A 37 0.26 6.82 -1.24
C LEU A 37 1.23 6.88 -0.06
N ARG A 38 2.36 6.19 -0.15
CA ARG A 38 3.41 6.23 0.89
C ARG A 38 3.96 7.63 1.06
N GLU A 39 4.25 8.32 -0.04
CA GLU A 39 4.82 9.67 0.00
C GLU A 39 3.81 10.68 0.54
N PHE A 40 2.56 10.62 0.08
CA PHE A 40 1.49 11.47 0.59
C PHE A 40 1.27 11.26 2.10
N THR A 41 1.21 10.00 2.53
CA THR A 41 1.02 9.65 3.95
C THR A 41 2.21 10.12 4.80
N ARG A 42 3.44 9.96 4.30
CA ARG A 42 4.65 10.48 4.94
C ARG A 42 4.57 11.99 5.13
N ALA A 43 4.31 12.72 4.04
CA ALA A 43 4.25 14.17 4.06
C ALA A 43 3.18 14.69 5.04
N GLU A 44 1.98 14.10 5.01
CA GLU A 44 0.90 14.44 5.92
C GLU A 44 1.23 14.14 7.39
N LEU A 45 1.85 12.99 7.68
CA LEU A 45 2.24 12.65 9.05
C LEU A 45 3.34 13.56 9.58
N VAL A 46 4.34 13.89 8.74
CA VAL A 46 5.39 14.84 9.09
C VAL A 46 4.80 16.22 9.38
N ALA A 47 3.91 16.70 8.51
CA ALA A 47 3.26 18.00 8.67
C ALA A 47 2.37 18.06 9.91
N LYS A 48 1.52 17.05 10.14
CA LYS A 48 0.56 17.03 11.26
C LYS A 48 1.20 16.81 12.62
N LEU A 49 2.29 16.03 12.68
CA LEU A 49 2.95 15.67 13.93
C LEU A 49 4.23 16.48 14.18
N GLY A 50 4.63 17.36 13.25
CA GLY A 50 5.85 18.16 13.35
C GLY A 50 7.12 17.31 13.44
N LEU A 51 7.12 16.14 12.79
CA LEU A 51 8.21 15.18 12.91
C LEU A 51 9.37 15.55 12.01
N THR A 52 10.59 15.38 12.50
CA THR A 52 11.77 15.33 11.63
C THR A 52 11.81 14.01 10.87
N GLU A 53 12.57 13.97 9.77
CA GLU A 53 12.64 12.78 8.92
C GLU A 53 13.20 11.54 9.65
N SER A 54 14.11 11.72 10.60
CA SER A 54 14.64 10.65 11.44
C SER A 54 13.62 10.12 12.44
N GLN A 55 12.76 10.99 12.98
CA GLN A 55 11.65 10.61 13.85
C GLN A 55 10.57 9.88 13.06
N TYR A 56 10.24 10.35 11.86
CA TYR A 56 9.35 9.62 10.95
C TYR A 56 9.90 8.22 10.64
N ALA A 57 11.18 8.09 10.28
CA ALA A 57 11.79 6.78 9.98
C ALA A 57 11.74 5.81 11.18
N SER A 58 11.89 6.33 12.39
CA SER A 58 11.77 5.53 13.62
C SER A 58 10.33 5.13 13.91
N LEU A 59 9.39 6.07 13.75
CA LEU A 59 7.96 5.83 13.90
C LEU A 59 7.44 4.84 12.84
N ALA A 60 7.82 5.02 11.58
CA ALA A 60 7.43 4.16 10.47
C ALA A 60 7.85 2.69 10.70
N ARG A 61 9.02 2.44 11.29
CA ARG A 61 9.46 1.07 11.65
C ARG A 61 8.61 0.45 12.77
N LEU A 62 8.23 1.23 13.78
CA LEU A 62 7.34 0.78 14.85
C LEU A 62 5.91 0.52 14.35
N ILE A 63 5.45 1.37 13.44
CA ILE A 63 4.10 1.34 12.93
C ILE A 63 3.94 0.29 11.83
N GLN A 64 4.92 0.04 10.95
CA GLN A 64 4.81 -0.94 9.85
C GLN A 64 4.34 -2.32 10.34
N GLY A 65 4.85 -2.80 11.48
CA GLY A 65 4.42 -4.08 12.05
C GLY A 65 2.99 -4.08 12.62
N ARG A 66 2.48 -2.92 13.07
CA ARG A 66 1.12 -2.80 13.65
C ARG A 66 0.06 -2.39 12.62
N LEU A 67 0.42 -1.55 11.64
CA LEU A 67 -0.49 -1.11 10.57
C LEU A 67 -0.81 -2.23 9.59
N ASP A 68 0.14 -3.10 9.25
CA ASP A 68 -0.12 -4.20 8.32
C ASP A 68 -1.28 -5.09 8.84
N VAL A 69 -1.25 -5.41 10.14
CA VAL A 69 -2.30 -6.17 10.82
C VAL A 69 -3.62 -5.39 10.89
N SER A 70 -3.60 -4.11 11.28
CA SER A 70 -4.82 -3.30 11.44
C SER A 70 -5.51 -3.01 10.11
N VAL A 71 -4.77 -2.63 9.05
CA VAL A 71 -5.34 -2.32 7.74
C VAL A 71 -5.88 -3.59 7.08
N ALA A 72 -5.18 -4.71 7.19
CA ALA A 72 -5.68 -6.00 6.70
C ALA A 72 -6.93 -6.46 7.47
N SER A 73 -7.09 -6.06 8.73
CA SER A 73 -8.31 -6.32 9.52
C SER A 73 -9.46 -5.43 9.07
N LEU A 74 -9.23 -4.13 8.89
CA LEU A 74 -10.26 -3.15 8.48
C LEU A 74 -10.82 -3.42 7.08
N LEU A 75 -10.01 -4.01 6.18
CA LEU A 75 -10.45 -4.38 4.82
C LEU A 75 -11.18 -5.73 4.78
N ARG A 76 -11.31 -6.43 5.90
CA ARG A 76 -12.01 -7.72 6.02
C ARG A 76 -13.42 -7.60 6.59
N GLU A 77 -13.78 -6.44 7.12
CA GLU A 77 -15.14 -6.09 7.58
C GLU A 77 -15.88 -5.29 6.50
#